data_AF-A0AAD7ZAT8-F1
#
_entry.id   AF-A0AAD7ZAT8-F1
#
_cell.length_a   1.000
_cell.length_b   1.000
_cell.length_c   1.000
_cell.angle_alpha   90.00
_cell.angle_beta   90.00
_cell.angle_gamma   90.00
#
_symmetry.space_group_name_H-M   'P 1'
#
loop_
_entity.id
_entity.type
_entity.pdbx_description
1 polymer ?
#
loop_
_entity_poly.entity_id
_entity_poly.type
_entity_poly.pdbx_seq_one_letter_code
_entity_poly.pdbx_strand_id
1 'polypeptide(L)' 'MNRGYRAADWNLNEPQWTGRLGLVAKDKKYILKLEDKNSGELFAKCPVDQCPGIAIEAVTDSSRYFVIRIQDDS' A
#
# COMPACT_ATOMS: atom_id res chain seq x y z
N MET A 1 24.36 -4.08 -0.55
CA MET A 1 23.48 -4.03 -1.74
C MET A 1 22.05 -4.20 -1.24
N ASN A 2 21.21 -3.17 -1.33
CA ASN A 2 19.84 -3.19 -0.82
C ASN A 2 19.06 -4.29 -1.56
N ARG A 3 18.69 -5.35 -0.84
CA ARG A 3 17.75 -6.36 -1.35
C ARG A 3 16.39 -5.66 -1.49
N GLY A 4 16.06 -5.22 -2.70
CA GLY A 4 14.72 -4.73 -3.00
C GLY A 4 13.69 -5.83 -2.78
N TYR A 5 12.43 -5.44 -2.58
CA TYR A 5 11.34 -6.39 -2.40
C TYR A 5 11.10 -7.20 -3.69
N ARG A 6 10.81 -8.49 -3.54
CA ARG A 6 10.49 -9.42 -4.63
C ARG A 6 9.17 -10.11 -4.33
N ALA A 7 8.24 -10.07 -5.28
CA ALA A 7 6.93 -10.68 -5.13
C ALA A 7 7.02 -12.21 -5.17
N ALA A 8 8.03 -12.76 -5.84
CA ALA A 8 8.30 -14.19 -5.84
C ALA A 8 8.60 -14.77 -4.44
N ASP A 9 8.99 -13.93 -3.47
CA ASP A 9 9.28 -14.34 -2.10
C ASP A 9 8.02 -14.32 -1.20
N TRP A 10 6.84 -13.98 -1.74
CA TRP A 10 5.59 -13.84 -0.99
C TRP A 10 4.57 -14.94 -1.31
N ASN A 11 3.70 -15.26 -0.35
CA ASN A 11 2.53 -16.12 -0.60
C ASN A 11 1.41 -15.31 -1.25
N LEU A 12 1.38 -15.28 -2.59
CA LEU A 12 0.41 -14.52 -3.38
C LEU A 12 -0.94 -15.24 -3.57
N ASN A 13 -1.02 -16.53 -3.24
CA ASN A 13 -2.22 -17.34 -3.45
C ASN A 13 -3.24 -17.17 -2.32
N GLU A 14 -2.78 -16.83 -1.12
CA GLU A 14 -3.60 -16.68 0.07
C GLU A 14 -3.40 -15.29 0.69
N PRO A 15 -4.11 -14.27 0.16
CA PRO A 15 -4.00 -12.93 0.72
C PRO A 15 -4.53 -12.91 2.16
N GLN A 16 -3.74 -12.35 3.09
CA GLN A 16 -4.17 -12.17 4.48
C GLN A 16 -5.39 -11.24 4.61
N TRP A 17 -5.55 -10.31 3.66
CA TRP A 17 -6.68 -9.41 3.61
C TRP A 17 -6.96 -8.99 2.16
N THR A 18 -8.24 -8.78 1.85
CA THR A 18 -8.70 -8.24 0.56
C THR A 18 -9.76 -7.19 0.80
N GLY A 19 -9.69 -6.08 0.06
CA GLY A 19 -10.70 -5.04 0.14
C GLY A 19 -10.58 -4.03 -0.99
N ARG A 20 -11.09 -2.83 -0.76
CA ARG A 20 -11.07 -1.72 -1.70
C ARG A 20 -9.85 -0.84 -1.43
N LEU A 21 -9.18 -0.45 -2.52
CA LEU A 21 -8.16 0.59 -2.51
C LEU A 21 -8.80 1.94 -2.85
N GLY A 22 -8.67 2.92 -1.96
CA GLY A 22 -9.06 4.30 -2.19
C GLY A 22 -7.83 5.22 -2.21
N LEU A 23 -7.75 6.14 -3.17
CA LEU A 23 -6.73 7.20 -3.17
C LEU A 23 -7.43 8.54 -3.01
N VAL A 24 -7.09 9.26 -1.94
CA VAL A 24 -7.65 10.58 -1.64
C VAL A 24 -6.53 11.60 -1.72
N ALA A 25 -6.75 12.66 -2.50
CA ALA A 25 -5.88 13.82 -2.52
C ALA A 25 -6.48 14.92 -1.63
N LYS A 26 -5.67 15.49 -0.73
CA LYS A 26 -6.02 16.66 0.07
C LYS A 26 -4.86 17.65 0.01
N ASP A 27 -5.11 18.82 -0.55
CA ASP A 27 -4.08 19.84 -0.81
C ASP A 27 -2.90 19.26 -1.61
N LYS A 28 -1.70 19.25 -1.02
CA LYS A 28 -0.48 18.68 -1.59
C LYS A 28 -0.12 17.30 -1.02
N LYS A 29 -1.05 16.67 -0.30
CA LYS A 29 -0.87 15.36 0.32
C LYS A 29 -1.77 14.33 -0.33
N TYR A 30 -1.26 13.11 -0.46
CA TYR A 30 -2.04 11.98 -0.92
C TYR A 30 -2.16 10.97 0.21
N ILE A 31 -3.33 10.34 0.33
CA ILE A 31 -3.60 9.31 1.33
C ILE A 31 -4.19 8.12 0.60
N LEU A 32 -3.46 7.03 0.62
CA LEU A 32 -3.94 5.73 0.18
C LEU A 32 -4.67 5.06 1.36
N LYS A 33 -5.88 4.58 1.11
CA LYS A 33 -6.74 3.92 2.09
C LYS A 33 -7.04 2.50 1.65
N LEU A 34 -6.93 1.58 2.59
CA LEU A 34 -7.41 0.22 2.46
C LEU A 34 -8.72 0.14 3.24
N GLU A 35 -9.81 -0.13 2.54
CA GLU A 35 -11.16 -0.14 3.10
C GLU A 35 -11.79 -1.53 2.92
N ASP A 36 -12.57 -1.99 3.89
CA ASP A 36 -13.40 -3.19 3.69
C ASP A 36 -14.32 -2.97 2.50
N LYS A 37 -14.47 -4.01 1.68
CA LYS A 37 -15.22 -3.92 0.42
C LYS A 37 -16.72 -3.66 0.64
N ASN A 38 -17.29 -4.15 1.73
CA ASN A 38 -18.73 -4.14 1.98
C ASN A 38 -19.14 -2.99 2.90
N SER A 39 -18.43 -2.81 4.02
CA SER A 39 -18.77 -1.78 5.02
C SER A 39 -18.15 -0.42 4.70
N GLY A 40 -17.05 -0.39 3.95
CA GLY A 40 -16.24 0.83 3.78
C GLY A 40 -15.44 1.19 5.04
N GLU A 41 -15.36 0.30 6.02
CA GLU A 41 -14.54 0.50 7.22
C GLU A 41 -13.05 0.59 6.86
N LEU A 42 -12.34 1.56 7.44
CA LEU A 42 -10.92 1.75 7.19
C LEU A 42 -10.12 0.64 7.86
N PHE A 43 -9.44 -0.19 7.07
CA PHE A 43 -8.51 -1.19 7.55
C PHE A 43 -7.14 -0.58 7.86
N ALA A 44 -6.61 0.22 6.93
CA ALA A 44 -5.33 0.90 7.09
C ALA A 44 -5.23 2.12 6.17
N LYS A 45 -4.33 3.05 6.51
CA LYS A 45 -3.98 4.18 5.65
C LYS A 45 -2.48 4.30 5.47
N CYS A 46 -2.09 4.83 4.32
CA CYS A 46 -0.71 5.13 3.93
C CYS A 46 -0.66 6.59 3.48
N PRO A 47 -0.20 7.51 4.34
CA PRO A 47 0.09 8.89 3.96
C PRO A 47 1.29 8.95 3.01
N VAL A 48 1.13 9.64 1.89
CA VAL A 48 2.16 9.83 0.87
C VAL A 48 2.48 11.32 0.79
N ASP A 49 3.57 11.70 1.46
CA ASP A 49 4.07 13.08 1.46
C ASP A 49 4.93 13.40 0.22
N GLN A 50 5.62 12.40 -0.35
CA GLN A 50 6.48 12.54 -1.54
C GLN A 50 6.38 11.29 -2.43
N CYS A 51 6.35 11.50 -3.75
CA CYS A 51 6.39 10.45 -4.76
C CYS A 51 7.34 10.85 -5.90
N PRO A 52 8.39 10.06 -6.21
CA PRO A 52 8.76 8.79 -5.58
C PRO A 52 9.26 8.98 -4.13
N GLY A 53 8.98 8.02 -3.26
CA GLY A 53 9.32 8.07 -1.84
C GLY A 53 9.14 6.71 -1.15
N ILE A 54 9.41 6.65 0.14
CA ILE A 54 9.37 5.40 0.93
C ILE A 54 7.96 4.88 1.23
N ALA A 55 6.93 5.71 1.02
CA ALA A 55 5.55 5.37 1.35
C ALA A 55 4.99 4.27 0.44
N ILE A 56 5.42 4.26 -0.83
CA ILE A 56 5.04 3.28 -1.85
C ILE A 56 6.29 2.87 -2.63
N GLU A 57 6.71 1.63 -2.49
CA GLU A 57 7.89 1.08 -3.14
C GLU A 57 7.47 0.00 -4.14
N ALA A 58 7.90 0.13 -5.40
CA ALA A 58 7.65 -0.90 -6.41
C ALA A 58 8.53 -2.13 -6.16
N VAL A 59 7.96 -3.30 -6.40
CA VAL A 59 8.69 -4.57 -6.31
C VAL A 59 9.59 -4.74 -7.55
N THR A 60 10.76 -5.35 -7.37
CA THR A 60 11.81 -5.43 -8.40
C THR A 60 11.53 -6.43 -9.53
N ASP A 61 10.74 -7.47 -9.29
CA ASP A 61 10.47 -8.57 -10.23
C ASP A 61 9.06 -8.52 -10.86
N SER A 62 8.27 -7.49 -10.54
CA SER A 62 6.92 -7.33 -11.10
C SER A 62 6.43 -5.88 -11.03
N SER A 63 5.74 -5.42 -12.08
CA SER A 63 5.07 -4.12 -12.12
C SER A 63 3.69 -4.09 -11.45
N ARG A 64 3.19 -5.23 -10.96
CA ARG A 64 1.85 -5.35 -10.36
C ARG A 64 1.84 -5.30 -8.84
N TYR A 65 3.00 -5.45 -8.21
CA TYR A 65 3.11 -5.57 -6.76
C TYR A 65 3.87 -4.36 -6.20
N PHE A 66 3.38 -3.89 -5.06
CA PHE A 66 3.89 -2.73 -4.36
C PHE A 66 3.97 -3.03 -2.87
N VAL A 67 4.96 -2.47 -2.21
CA VAL A 67 5.02 -2.39 -0.75
C VAL A 67 4.53 -1.01 -0.35
N ILE A 68 3.58 -0.97 0.57
CA ILE A 68 3.08 0.28 1.16
C ILE A 68 3.41 0.35 2.64
N ARG A 69 3.76 1.54 3.13
CA ARG A 69 3.95 1.77 4.57
C ARG A 69 2.65 2.26 5.18
N ILE A 70 2.04 1.41 6.00
CA ILE A 70 0.87 1.78 6.78
C ILE A 70 1.29 2.63 7.97
N GLN A 71 0.49 3.63 8.30
CA GLN A 71 0.63 4.41 9.52
C GLN A 71 -0.63 4.24 10.35
N ASP A 72 -0.46 3.82 11.59
CA ASP A 72 -1.54 3.77 12.58
C ASP A 72 -1.74 5.15 13.22
N ASP A 73 -2.99 5.53 13.47
CA ASP A 73 -3.34 6.68 14.29
C ASP A 73 -3.57 6.17 15.71
N SER A 74 -2.49 5.88 16.45
CA SER A 74 -2.60 5.71 17.90
C SER A 74 -3.04 7.00 18.58
#